data_AF-A0A660WPJ9-F1
#
_entry.id   AF-A0A660WPJ9-F1
#
_cell.length_a   1.000
_cell.length_b   1.000
_cell.length_c   1.000
_cell.angle_alpha   90.00
_cell.angle_beta   90.00
_cell.angle_gamma   90.00
#
_symmetry.space_group_name_H-M   'P 1'
#
loop_
_entity.id
_entity.type
_entity.pdbx_description
1 polymer ?
#
loop_
_entity_poly.entity_id
_entity_poly.type
_entity_poly.pdbx_seq_one_letter_code
_entity_poly.pdbx_strand_id
1 'polypeptide(L)'
;MERFLIYNFLGRANDLSDLLPSERFATAAAVIKAKGKDVEIWDGANINTLLSYPKAVIKDVERLEFYDKDISSDYSQLLKTEADKIISGGFEVIFVNLWRGPGFKFSIELVNTLKERKPTLKIYAIGQTVDRFR
;
A
#
# COMPACT_ATOMS: atom_id res chain seq x y z
N MET A 1 7.75 -13.88 -17.25
CA MET A 1 7.82 -14.40 -15.86
C MET A 1 6.95 -13.47 -15.05
N GLU A 2 5.89 -13.97 -14.41
CA GLU A 2 4.92 -13.12 -13.71
C GLU A 2 5.59 -12.42 -12.52
N ARG A 3 5.50 -11.10 -12.48
CA ARG A 3 6.16 -10.24 -11.49
C ARG A 3 5.19 -9.80 -10.40
N PHE A 4 5.55 -10.04 -9.14
CA PHE A 4 4.73 -9.78 -7.97
C PHE A 4 5.25 -8.59 -7.16
N LEU A 5 4.33 -7.81 -6.61
CA LEU A 5 4.60 -6.78 -5.61
C LEU A 5 3.86 -7.10 -4.32
N ILE A 6 4.55 -7.03 -3.18
CA ILE A 6 3.93 -6.95 -1.87
C ILE A 6 4.08 -5.51 -1.40
N TYR A 7 2.97 -4.80 -1.29
CA TYR A 7 2.92 -3.38 -1.00
C TYR A 7 2.29 -3.11 0.36
N ASN A 8 3.02 -2.37 1.19
CA ASN A 8 2.56 -1.91 2.49
C ASN A 8 2.65 -0.39 2.54
N PHE A 9 1.56 0.27 2.90
CA PHE A 9 1.58 1.72 3.07
C PHE A 9 1.17 2.10 4.49
N LEU A 10 2.05 2.90 5.11
CA LEU A 10 1.87 3.63 6.36
C LEU A 10 1.30 2.80 7.52
N GLY A 11 2.19 2.27 8.35
CA GLY A 11 1.85 1.83 9.70
C GLY A 11 1.46 3.05 10.54
N ARG A 12 0.59 2.87 11.54
CA ARG A 12 0.27 3.94 12.49
C ARG A 12 1.57 4.56 13.01
N ALA A 13 1.76 5.87 12.84
CA ALA A 13 2.90 6.59 13.45
C ALA A 13 2.94 6.41 14.98
N ASN A 14 1.80 6.04 15.57
CA ASN A 14 1.57 5.95 17.01
C ASN A 14 1.55 4.49 17.52
N ASP A 15 1.68 3.49 16.65
CA ASP A 15 1.67 2.07 17.03
C ASP A 15 2.83 1.32 16.35
N LEU A 16 3.89 1.09 17.13
CA LEU A 16 5.11 0.41 16.67
C LEU A 16 4.84 -1.03 16.19
N SER A 17 3.71 -1.64 16.59
CA SER A 17 3.35 -2.99 16.14
C SER A 17 3.00 -3.05 14.65
N ASP A 18 2.54 -1.94 14.06
CA ASP A 18 2.27 -1.81 12.63
C ASP A 18 3.54 -1.54 11.79
N LEU A 19 4.69 -1.30 12.44
CA LEU A 19 6.02 -1.27 11.79
C LEU A 19 6.62 -2.68 11.63
N LEU A 20 5.95 -3.71 12.17
CA LEU A 20 6.39 -5.10 12.19
C LEU A 20 5.60 -6.09 11.29
N PRO A 21 4.91 -5.72 10.19
CA PRO A 21 4.30 -6.70 9.28
C PRO A 21 5.35 -7.48 8.44
N SER A 22 6.64 -7.32 8.74
CA SER A 22 7.80 -7.84 8.00
C SER A 22 7.82 -9.36 7.86
N GLU A 23 7.45 -10.12 8.89
CA GLU A 23 7.48 -11.60 8.83
C GLU A 23 6.44 -12.17 7.85
N ARG A 24 5.25 -11.57 7.78
CA ARG A 24 4.18 -12.04 6.89
C ARG A 24 4.51 -11.75 5.44
N PHE A 25 5.04 -10.57 5.14
CA PHE A 25 5.52 -10.23 3.80
C PHE A 25 6.70 -11.09 3.40
N ALA A 26 7.65 -11.34 4.32
CA ALA A 26 8.76 -12.24 4.06
C ALA A 26 8.28 -13.67 3.76
N THR A 27 7.30 -14.18 4.52
CA THR A 27 6.70 -15.49 4.29
C THR A 27 6.00 -15.57 2.93
N ALA A 28 5.18 -14.57 2.59
CA ALA A 28 4.51 -14.51 1.30
C ALA A 28 5.52 -14.43 0.14
N ALA A 29 6.55 -13.59 0.26
CA ALA A 29 7.62 -13.49 -0.72
C ALA A 29 8.38 -14.81 -0.88
N ALA A 30 8.69 -15.50 0.22
CA ALA A 30 9.37 -16.79 0.18
C ALA A 30 8.55 -17.85 -0.58
N VAL A 31 7.23 -17.91 -0.34
CA VAL A 31 6.32 -18.81 -1.07
C VAL A 31 6.26 -18.48 -2.57
N ILE A 32 6.24 -17.20 -2.93
CA ILE A 32 6.24 -16.76 -4.34
C ILE A 32 7.58 -17.13 -5.01
N LYS A 33 8.72 -16.85 -4.36
CA LYS A 33 10.06 -17.22 -4.84
C LYS A 33 10.24 -18.72 -5.01
N ALA A 34 9.74 -19.53 -4.07
CA ALA A 34 9.80 -20.99 -4.13
C ALA A 34 9.06 -21.57 -5.36
N LYS A 35 8.12 -20.81 -5.95
CA LYS A 35 7.43 -21.14 -7.20
C LYS A 35 8.12 -20.62 -8.46
N GLY A 36 9.34 -20.10 -8.36
CA GLY A 36 10.11 -19.56 -9.48
C GLY A 36 9.55 -18.25 -10.04
N LYS A 37 8.86 -17.45 -9.21
CA LYS A 37 8.29 -16.15 -9.59
C LYS A 37 9.14 -15.01 -9.01
N ASP A 38 9.15 -13.87 -9.69
CA ASP A 38 9.82 -12.65 -9.20
C ASP A 38 8.91 -11.91 -8.24
N VAL A 39 9.45 -11.42 -7.12
CA VAL A 39 8.70 -10.69 -6.09
C VAL A 39 9.53 -9.61 -5.45
N GLU A 40 8.93 -8.41 -5.37
CA GLU A 40 9.44 -7.28 -4.61
C GLU A 40 8.56 -6.99 -3.40
N ILE A 41 9.16 -6.44 -2.34
CA ILE A 41 8.45 -5.94 -1.16
C ILE A 41 8.72 -4.45 -1.08
N TRP A 42 7.68 -3.63 -1.16
CA TRP A 42 7.75 -2.20 -0.94
C TRP A 42 7.06 -1.86 0.38
N ASP A 43 7.87 -1.47 1.37
CA ASP A 43 7.39 -1.13 2.70
C ASP A 43 7.42 0.39 2.93
N GLY A 44 6.29 1.01 2.67
CA GLY A 44 6.02 2.42 2.96
C GLY A 44 5.68 2.71 4.42
N ALA A 45 5.63 1.70 5.29
CA ALA A 45 5.46 1.87 6.73
C ALA A 45 6.79 2.05 7.48
N ASN A 46 7.93 1.84 6.83
CA ASN A 46 9.26 2.04 7.39
C ASN A 46 9.46 3.50 7.86
N ILE A 47 10.05 3.70 9.06
CA ILE A 47 10.30 5.01 9.67
C ILE A 47 11.05 6.00 8.76
N ASN A 48 12.05 5.55 8.01
CA ASN A 48 12.79 6.40 7.07
C ASN A 48 11.90 6.88 5.92
N THR A 49 11.00 6.01 5.44
CA THR A 49 10.01 6.38 4.42
C THR A 49 9.02 7.38 5.00
N LEU A 50 8.54 7.18 6.24
CA LEU A 50 7.63 8.11 6.90
C LEU A 50 8.23 9.50 7.09
N LEU A 51 9.50 9.57 7.50
CA LEU A 51 10.24 10.83 7.66
C LEU A 51 10.46 11.56 6.33
N SER A 52 10.41 10.85 5.19
CA SER A 52 10.55 11.46 3.87
C SER A 52 9.27 12.14 3.37
N TYR A 53 8.10 11.83 3.94
CA TYR A 53 6.84 12.40 3.49
C TYR A 53 6.60 13.82 4.05
N PRO A 54 6.02 14.74 3.26
CA PRO A 54 5.59 16.04 3.76
C PRO A 54 4.60 15.88 4.93
N LYS A 55 4.70 16.75 5.94
CA LYS A 55 3.79 16.73 7.11
C LYS A 55 2.31 16.81 6.72
N ALA A 56 1.99 17.51 5.62
CA ALA A 56 0.64 17.60 5.07
C ALA A 56 0.09 16.23 4.64
N VAL A 57 0.93 15.40 4.02
CA VAL A 57 0.57 14.03 3.63
C VAL A 57 0.23 13.18 4.85
N ILE A 58 1.08 13.22 5.88
CA ILE A 58 0.86 12.44 7.11
C ILE A 58 -0.50 12.81 7.73
N LYS A 59 -0.80 14.11 7.80
CA LYS A 59 -2.10 14.61 8.31
C LYS A 59 -3.29 14.14 7.47
N ASP A 60 -3.17 14.13 6.15
CA ASP A 60 -4.27 13.73 5.25
C ASP A 60 -4.50 12.21 5.24
N VAL A 61 -3.44 11.43 5.43
CA VAL A 61 -3.51 9.97 5.60
C VAL A 61 -4.20 9.62 6.93
N GLU A 62 -4.02 10.43 7.99
CA GLU A 62 -4.71 10.23 9.28
C GLU A 62 -6.20 10.57 9.25
N ARG A 63 -6.70 11.22 8.20
CA ARG A 63 -8.14 11.55 8.09
C ARG A 63 -8.98 10.30 7.84
N LEU A 64 -10.13 10.23 8.50
CA LEU A 64 -11.08 9.12 8.38
C LEU A 64 -11.97 9.20 7.14
N GLU A 65 -12.11 10.38 6.54
CA GLU A 65 -13.00 10.61 5.39
C GLU A 65 -12.32 10.18 4.08
N PHE A 66 -12.98 9.33 3.32
CA PHE A 66 -12.55 8.89 1.99
C PHE A 66 -12.99 9.88 0.92
N TYR A 67 -12.18 10.05 -0.14
CA TYR A 67 -12.52 10.91 -1.30
C TYR A 67 -12.85 12.36 -0.93
N ASP A 68 -12.29 12.84 0.17
CA ASP A 68 -12.39 14.24 0.59
C ASP A 68 -11.78 15.15 -0.50
N LYS A 69 -12.51 16.20 -0.87
CA LYS A 69 -12.05 17.16 -1.88
C LYS A 69 -10.99 18.11 -1.31
N ASP A 70 -10.86 18.17 0.02
CA ASP A 70 -9.94 19.04 0.74
C ASP A 70 -8.66 18.33 1.17
N ILE A 71 -8.19 17.38 0.36
CA ILE A 71 -6.85 16.78 0.49
C ILE A 71 -5.78 17.70 -0.08
N SER A 72 -4.58 17.66 0.49
CA SER A 72 -3.45 18.44 -0.02
C SER A 72 -3.04 18.00 -1.43
N SER A 73 -2.44 18.94 -2.18
CA SER A 73 -1.76 18.65 -3.44
C SER A 73 -0.67 17.58 -3.27
N ASP A 74 0.01 17.58 -2.12
CA ASP A 74 1.08 16.63 -1.81
C ASP A 74 0.54 15.19 -1.70
N TYR A 75 -0.62 15.01 -1.07
CA TYR A 75 -1.28 13.71 -0.98
C TYR A 75 -1.68 13.19 -2.37
N SER A 76 -2.32 14.05 -3.17
CA SER A 76 -2.72 13.70 -4.54
C SER A 76 -1.52 13.35 -5.41
N GLN A 77 -0.43 14.09 -5.26
CA GLN A 77 0.82 13.85 -5.97
C GLN A 77 1.49 12.55 -5.52
N LEU A 78 1.46 12.23 -4.21
CA LEU A 78 1.97 10.96 -3.69
C LEU A 78 1.18 9.78 -4.26
N LEU A 79 -0.15 9.85 -4.24
CA LEU A 79 -1.02 8.81 -4.79
C LEU A 79 -0.71 8.54 -6.27
N LYS A 80 -0.57 9.60 -7.07
CA LYS A 80 -0.18 9.52 -8.48
C LYS A 80 1.20 8.90 -8.65
N THR A 81 2.17 9.34 -7.85
CA THR A 81 3.56 8.88 -7.90
C THR A 81 3.68 7.40 -7.56
N GLU A 82 3.01 6.92 -6.51
CA GLU A 82 3.00 5.50 -6.14
C GLU A 82 2.30 4.65 -7.22
N ALA A 83 1.18 5.12 -7.77
CA ALA A 83 0.53 4.44 -8.89
C ALA A 83 1.44 4.35 -10.13
N ASP A 84 2.14 5.44 -10.48
CA ASP A 84 3.08 5.49 -11.59
C ASP A 84 4.25 4.51 -11.40
N LYS A 85 4.81 4.44 -10.20
CA LYS A 85 5.87 3.47 -9.86
C LYS A 85 5.40 2.03 -10.01
N ILE A 86 4.21 1.69 -9.51
CA ILE A 86 3.67 0.33 -9.59
C ILE A 86 3.39 -0.05 -11.06
N ILE A 87 2.80 0.85 -11.84
CA ILE A 87 2.49 0.59 -13.25
C ILE A 87 3.77 0.44 -14.07
N SER A 88 4.73 1.35 -13.90
CA SER A 88 6.02 1.33 -14.62
C SER A 88 6.94 0.18 -14.18
N GLY A 89 6.80 -0.31 -12.95
CA GLY A 89 7.53 -1.46 -12.42
C GLY A 89 7.20 -2.79 -13.09
N GLY A 90 6.16 -2.83 -13.94
CA GLY A 90 5.83 -4.02 -14.72
C GLY A 90 5.20 -5.15 -13.90
N PHE A 91 4.69 -4.87 -12.69
CA PHE A 91 4.02 -5.87 -11.86
C PHE A 91 2.73 -6.36 -12.51
N GLU A 92 2.52 -7.67 -12.49
CA GLU A 92 1.29 -8.33 -12.97
C GLU A 92 0.34 -8.64 -11.81
N VAL A 93 0.90 -8.80 -10.60
CA VAL A 93 0.16 -9.08 -9.37
C VAL A 93 0.66 -8.18 -8.24
N ILE A 94 -0.27 -7.64 -7.46
CA ILE A 94 0.02 -6.87 -6.26
C ILE A 94 -0.77 -7.41 -5.06
N PHE A 95 -0.07 -7.66 -3.97
CA PHE A 95 -0.63 -7.91 -2.65
C PHE A 95 -0.56 -6.60 -1.86
N VAL A 96 -1.71 -6.00 -1.54
CA VAL A 96 -1.79 -4.74 -0.80
C VAL A 96 -2.18 -5.02 0.63
N ASN A 97 -1.39 -4.56 1.60
CA ASN A 97 -1.76 -4.61 3.00
C ASN A 97 -2.86 -3.57 3.29
N LEU A 98 -4.03 -4.03 3.75
CA LEU A 98 -5.18 -3.24 4.15
C LEU A 98 -5.44 -3.32 5.66
N TRP A 99 -4.38 -3.39 6.46
CA TRP A 99 -4.51 -3.34 7.92
C TRP A 99 -5.08 -2.01 8.43
N ARG A 100 -5.74 -2.05 9.59
CA ARG A 100 -6.43 -0.88 10.16
C ARG A 100 -5.42 0.15 10.66
N GLY A 101 -5.39 1.31 10.03
CA GLY A 101 -4.57 2.44 10.47
C GLY A 101 -4.71 3.62 9.51
N PRO A 102 -4.00 4.72 9.77
CA PRO A 102 -3.94 5.88 8.87
C PRO A 102 -3.71 5.47 7.42
N GLY A 103 -2.78 4.53 7.16
CA GLY A 103 -2.46 4.07 5.81
C GLY A 103 -3.59 3.35 5.06
N PHE A 104 -4.65 2.91 5.75
CA PHE A 104 -5.76 2.16 5.15
C PHE A 104 -6.47 2.95 4.05
N LYS A 105 -6.75 4.24 4.30
CA LYS A 105 -7.42 5.11 3.33
C LYS A 105 -6.61 5.22 2.04
N PHE A 106 -5.33 5.55 2.17
CA PHE A 106 -4.42 5.68 1.04
C PHE A 106 -4.30 4.37 0.27
N SER A 107 -4.17 3.22 0.94
CA SER A 107 -4.10 1.92 0.28
C SER A 107 -5.36 1.62 -0.55
N ILE A 108 -6.55 1.99 -0.07
CA ILE A 108 -7.80 1.84 -0.84
C ILE A 108 -7.80 2.77 -2.07
N GLU A 109 -7.48 4.05 -1.87
CA GLU A 109 -7.46 5.03 -2.97
C GLU A 109 -6.41 4.66 -4.03
N LEU A 110 -5.27 4.10 -3.61
CA LEU A 110 -4.25 3.58 -4.51
C LEU A 110 -4.76 2.38 -5.30
N VAL A 111 -5.42 1.43 -4.64
CA VAL A 111 -6.02 0.26 -5.31
C VAL A 111 -7.05 0.70 -6.35
N ASN A 112 -7.89 1.68 -6.05
CA ASN A 112 -8.89 2.19 -7.00
C ASN A 112 -8.21 2.87 -8.19
N THR A 113 -7.23 3.73 -7.93
CA THR A 113 -6.41 4.39 -8.96
C THR A 113 -5.74 3.35 -9.88
N LEU A 114 -5.21 2.26 -9.32
CA LEU A 114 -4.57 1.20 -10.08
C LEU A 114 -5.56 0.41 -10.94
N LYS A 115 -6.76 0.12 -10.42
CA LYS A 115 -7.82 -0.58 -11.19
C LYS A 115 -8.28 0.24 -12.39
N GLU A 116 -8.42 1.55 -12.22
CA GLU A 116 -8.79 2.47 -13.31
C GLU A 116 -7.69 2.55 -14.37
N ARG A 117 -6.43 2.65 -13.95
CA ARG A 117 -5.30 2.90 -14.85
C ARG A 117 -4.69 1.65 -15.48
N LYS A 118 -4.80 0.49 -14.81
CA LYS A 118 -4.31 -0.81 -15.29
C LYS A 118 -5.31 -1.92 -14.93
N PRO A 119 -6.44 -2.04 -15.68
CA PRO A 119 -7.50 -3.01 -15.37
C PRO A 119 -7.06 -4.48 -15.39
N THR A 120 -5.94 -4.78 -16.06
CA THR A 120 -5.36 -6.13 -16.13
C THR A 120 -4.50 -6.50 -14.91
N LEU A 121 -4.20 -5.54 -14.02
CA LEU A 121 -3.43 -5.78 -12.80
C LEU A 121 -4.24 -6.62 -11.81
N LYS A 122 -3.71 -7.76 -11.38
CA LYS A 122 -4.36 -8.59 -10.35
C LYS A 122 -4.03 -8.03 -8.97
N ILE A 123 -5.04 -7.57 -8.23
CA ILE A 123 -4.86 -6.96 -6.91
C ILE A 123 -5.50 -7.83 -5.83
N TYR A 124 -4.70 -8.24 -4.85
CA TYR A 124 -5.14 -9.00 -3.68
C TYR A 124 -4.95 -8.14 -2.42
N ALA A 125 -6.04 -7.86 -1.72
CA ALA A 125 -5.98 -7.17 -0.44
C ALA A 125 -5.75 -8.17 0.70
N ILE A 126 -4.77 -7.89 1.58
CA ILE A 126 -4.47 -8.68 2.77
C ILE A 126 -4.87 -7.84 3.99
N GLY A 127 -5.87 -8.29 4.76
CA GLY A 127 -6.37 -7.60 5.96
C GLY A 127 -6.83 -8.59 7.03
N GLN A 128 -6.94 -8.16 8.30
CA GLN A 128 -7.25 -9.07 9.42
C GLN A 128 -8.58 -9.83 9.26
N THR A 129 -9.57 -9.21 8.63
CA THR A 129 -10.88 -9.78 8.29
C THR A 129 -11.66 -8.61 7.73
N VAL A 130 -12.28 -8.77 6.56
CA VAL A 130 -13.23 -7.80 5.97
C VAL A 130 -14.54 -7.73 6.80
N ASP A 131 -14.53 -8.24 8.03
CA ASP A 131 -15.69 -8.78 8.73
C ASP A 131 -16.19 -7.90 9.89
N ARG A 132 -16.10 -6.58 9.76
CA ARG A 132 -16.61 -5.64 10.78
C ARG A 132 -17.25 -4.35 10.27
N PHE A 133 -17.60 -4.26 8.99
CA PHE A 133 -18.54 -3.24 8.53
C PHE A 133 -19.84 -3.94 8.11
N ARG A 134 -20.77 -3.99 9.07
CA ARG A 134 -22.20 -3.97 8.77
C ARG A 134 -22.59 -2.54 8.42
#